data_AF-A0A258FX86-F1
#
_entry.id   AF-A0A258FX86-F1
#
_cell.length_a   1.000
_cell.length_b   1.000
_cell.length_c   1.000
_cell.angle_alpha   90.00
_cell.angle_beta   90.00
_cell.angle_gamma   90.00
#
_symmetry.space_group_name_H-M   'P 1'
#
loop_
_entity.id
_entity.type
_entity.pdbx_description
1 polymer ?
#
loop_
_entity_poly.entity_id
_entity_poly.type
_entity_poly.pdbx_seq_one_letter_code
_entity_poly.pdbx_strand_id
1 'polypeptide(L)'
;MAILSKQLIQDLGIELSEQDYASLSEHFETTLQERVINEITMELSPEQAQELATMQSASDEDLLAWLQANVPDLAEIVSDEVDILLGELAENSEAI
;
A
#
# COMPACT_ATOMS: atom_id res chain seq x y z
N MET A 1 2.52 11.47 5.50
CA MET A 1 2.74 10.71 6.76
C MET A 1 3.29 9.38 6.31
N ALA A 2 4.42 8.94 6.87
CA ALA A 2 4.98 7.63 6.53
C ALA A 2 4.04 6.54 7.04
N ILE A 3 3.71 5.56 6.20
CA ILE A 3 2.82 4.45 6.57
C ILE A 3 3.54 3.55 7.58
N LEU A 4 4.84 3.31 7.34
CA LEU A 4 5.70 2.55 8.23
C LEU A 4 6.32 3.46 9.31
N SER A 5 5.95 3.27 10.58
CA SER A 5 6.51 4.07 11.68
C SER A 5 7.82 3.47 12.22
N LYS A 6 8.78 4.33 12.59
CA LYS A 6 10.04 3.89 13.21
C LYS A 6 9.81 3.14 14.53
N GLN A 7 8.78 3.52 15.30
CA GLN A 7 8.43 2.83 16.54
C GLN A 7 7.99 1.40 16.27
N LEU A 8 7.17 1.16 15.25
CA LEU A 8 6.72 -0.18 14.87
C LEU A 8 7.90 -1.09 14.53
N ILE A 9 8.87 -0.59 13.77
CA ILE A 9 10.09 -1.34 13.42
C ILE A 9 10.89 -1.72 14.68
N GLN A 10 10.99 -0.80 15.64
CA GLN A 10 11.65 -1.07 16.93
C GLN A 10 10.87 -2.09 17.77
N ASP A 11 9.54 -2.03 17.75
CA ASP A 11 8.67 -2.98 18.46
C ASP A 11 8.78 -4.39 17.86
N LEU A 12 9.09 -4.50 16.56
CA LEU A 12 9.45 -5.75 15.87
C LEU A 12 10.89 -6.22 16.19
N GLY A 13 11.65 -5.47 17.00
CA GLY A 13 13.02 -5.81 17.39
C GLY A 13 14.09 -5.48 16.33
N ILE A 14 13.74 -4.70 15.31
CA ILE A 14 14.64 -4.35 14.21
C ILE A 14 15.29 -2.99 14.50
N GLU A 15 16.61 -2.96 14.61
CA GLU A 15 17.37 -1.70 14.72
C GLU A 15 17.90 -1.27 13.34
N LEU A 16 17.36 -0.16 12.82
CA LEU A 16 17.78 0.41 11.53
C LEU A 16 18.43 1.78 11.72
N SER A 17 19.43 2.07 10.88
CA SER A 17 19.92 3.43 10.72
C SER A 17 18.84 4.33 10.12
N GLU A 18 18.99 5.65 10.20
CA GLU A 18 18.01 6.57 9.57
C GLU A 18 17.95 6.39 8.05
N GLN A 19 19.08 6.04 7.42
CA GLN A 19 19.15 5.78 5.99
C GLN A 19 18.41 4.49 5.62
N ASP A 20 18.64 3.40 6.37
CA ASP A 20 17.99 2.12 6.11
C ASP A 20 16.49 2.19 6.39
N TYR A 21 16.08 2.94 7.42
CA TYR A 21 14.66 3.23 7.67
C TYR A 21 14.01 3.97 6.50
N ALA A 22 14.67 5.00 5.97
CA ALA A 22 14.12 5.76 4.84
C ALA A 22 13.95 4.86 3.60
N SER A 23 14.97 4.05 3.27
CA SER A 23 14.91 3.11 2.14
C SER A 23 13.86 2.02 2.35
N LEU A 24 13.73 1.49 3.56
CA LEU A 24 12.69 0.50 3.87
C LEU A 24 11.29 1.11 3.79
N SER A 25 11.10 2.31 4.33
CA SER A 25 9.81 3.01 4.29
C SER A 25 9.39 3.29 2.85
N GLU A 26 10.30 3.77 2.00
CA GLU A 26 10.04 4.02 0.58
C GLU A 26 9.70 2.72 -0.16
N HIS A 27 10.45 1.66 0.10
CA HIS A 27 10.19 0.35 -0.51
C HIS A 27 8.83 -0.20 -0.07
N PHE A 28 8.51 -0.14 1.23
CA PHE A 28 7.24 -0.57 1.78
C PHE A 28 6.06 0.18 1.16
N GLU A 29 6.15 1.51 1.07
CA GLU A 29 5.09 2.33 0.47
C GLU A 29 4.90 2.02 -1.02
N THR A 30 5.99 1.82 -1.76
CA THR A 30 5.93 1.44 -3.18
C THR A 30 5.29 0.06 -3.36
N THR A 31 5.71 -0.93 -2.57
CA THR A 31 5.17 -2.29 -2.63
C THR A 31 3.70 -2.34 -2.23
N LEU A 32 3.32 -1.61 -1.17
CA LEU A 32 1.91 -1.49 -0.77
C LEU A 32 1.09 -0.89 -1.91
N GLN A 33 1.56 0.20 -2.51
CA GLN A 33 0.87 0.85 -3.62
C GLN A 33 0.65 -0.12 -4.80
N GLU A 34 1.69 -0.88 -5.19
CA GLU A 34 1.58 -1.86 -6.27
C GLU A 34 0.56 -2.97 -5.95
N ARG A 35 0.59 -3.52 -4.73
CA ARG A 35 -0.31 -4.60 -4.29
C ARG A 35 -1.76 -4.12 -4.20
N VAL A 36 -1.99 -2.96 -3.60
CA VAL A 36 -3.32 -2.34 -3.52
C VAL A 36 -3.88 -2.07 -4.92
N ILE A 37 -3.08 -1.50 -5.83
CA ILE A 37 -3.53 -1.27 -7.21
C ILE A 37 -3.89 -2.59 -7.90
N ASN A 38 -3.08 -3.64 -7.72
CA ASN A 38 -3.37 -4.94 -8.29
C ASN A 38 -4.70 -5.50 -7.78
N GLU A 39 -4.92 -5.48 -6.47
CA GLU A 39 -6.17 -5.99 -5.87
C GLU A 39 -7.39 -5.20 -6.35
N ILE A 40 -7.29 -3.86 -6.35
CA ILE A 40 -8.30 -2.98 -6.95
C ILE A 40 -8.60 -3.43 -8.37
N THR A 41 -7.59 -3.63 -9.23
CA THR A 41 -7.83 -4.02 -10.63
C THR A 41 -8.47 -5.40 -10.78
N MET A 42 -8.37 -6.28 -9.79
CA MET A 42 -9.08 -7.56 -9.79
C MET A 42 -10.55 -7.42 -9.42
N GLU A 43 -10.90 -6.43 -8.60
CA GLU A 43 -12.29 -6.13 -8.23
C GLU A 43 -13.05 -5.32 -9.28
N LEU A 44 -12.32 -4.52 -10.06
CA LEU A 44 -12.93 -3.67 -11.08
C LEU A 44 -13.55 -4.50 -12.21
N SER A 45 -14.78 -4.14 -12.57
CA SER A 45 -15.39 -4.62 -13.80
C SER A 45 -14.64 -4.09 -15.04
N PRO A 46 -14.75 -4.75 -16.20
CA PRO A 46 -14.11 -4.27 -17.43
C PRO A 46 -14.51 -2.83 -17.80
N GLU A 47 -15.75 -2.43 -17.50
CA GLU A 47 -16.26 -1.08 -17.74
C GLU A 47 -15.58 -0.06 -16.83
N GLN A 48 -15.45 -0.38 -15.54
CA GLN A 48 -14.77 0.49 -14.57
C GLN A 48 -13.26 0.58 -14.83
N ALA A 49 -12.62 -0.52 -15.23
CA ALA A 49 -11.21 -0.50 -15.63
C ALA A 49 -10.98 0.38 -16.86
N GLN A 50 -11.91 0.38 -17.82
CA GLN A 50 -11.88 1.28 -18.97
C GLN A 50 -12.02 2.74 -18.54
N GLU A 51 -12.92 3.04 -17.60
CA GLU A 51 -13.13 4.37 -17.05
C GLU A 51 -11.88 4.88 -16.31
N LEU A 52 -11.30 4.05 -15.43
CA LEU A 52 -10.05 4.35 -14.74
C LEU A 52 -8.90 4.64 -15.72
N ALA A 53 -8.81 3.87 -16.81
CA ALA A 53 -7.80 4.09 -17.85
C ALA A 53 -7.98 5.44 -18.58
N THR A 54 -9.20 5.99 -18.63
CA THR A 54 -9.45 7.34 -19.16
C THR A 54 -9.14 8.44 -18.15
N MET A 55 -9.09 8.12 -16.86
CA MET A 55 -8.78 9.04 -15.76
C MET A 55 -7.27 9.20 -15.49
N GLN A 56 -6.39 8.69 -16.35
CA GLN A 56 -4.93 8.87 -16.21
C GLN A 56 -4.44 10.33 -16.17
N SER A 57 -5.28 11.28 -16.60
CA SER A 57 -5.00 12.72 -16.54
C SER A 57 -5.74 13.44 -15.40
N ALA A 58 -6.50 12.70 -14.58
CA ALA A 58 -7.20 13.23 -13.42
C ALA A 58 -6.22 13.53 -12.29
N SER A 59 -6.62 14.41 -11.37
CA SER A 59 -5.82 14.71 -10.18
C SER A 59 -5.86 13.52 -9.21
N ASP A 60 -4.86 13.41 -8.34
CA ASP A 60 -4.84 12.36 -7.30
C ASP A 60 -6.12 12.38 -6.43
N GLU A 61 -6.67 13.57 -6.15
CA GLU A 61 -7.93 13.73 -5.41
C GLU A 61 -9.14 13.17 -6.18
N ASP A 62 -9.20 13.38 -7.49
CA ASP A 62 -10.28 12.87 -8.34
C ASP A 62 -10.20 11.35 -8.47
N LEU A 63 -8.97 10.83 -8.62
CA LEU A 63 -8.70 9.40 -8.66
C LEU A 63 -9.11 8.72 -7.35
N LEU A 64 -8.75 9.30 -6.20
CA LEU A 64 -9.11 8.79 -4.88
C LEU A 64 -10.64 8.79 -4.69
N ALA A 65 -11.33 9.86 -5.07
CA ALA A 65 -12.77 9.95 -4.96
C ALA A 65 -13.46 8.90 -5.85
N TRP A 66 -12.95 8.67 -7.06
CA TRP A 66 -13.45 7.63 -7.95
C TRP A 66 -13.24 6.24 -7.36
N LEU A 67 -12.05 5.96 -6.83
CA LEU A 67 -11.74 4.67 -6.20
C LEU A 67 -12.67 4.40 -5.01
N GLN A 68 -12.89 5.39 -4.14
CA GLN A 68 -13.82 5.25 -3.01
C GLN A 68 -15.28 5.02 -3.44
N ALA A 69 -15.68 5.53 -4.61
CA ALA A 69 -17.03 5.37 -5.13
C ALA A 69 -17.23 4.03 -5.88
N ASN A 70 -16.18 3.49 -6.49
CA ASN A 70 -16.24 2.33 -7.37
C ASN A 70 -15.70 1.05 -6.74
N VAL A 71 -14.88 1.17 -5.69
CA VAL A 71 -14.28 0.07 -4.94
C VAL A 71 -14.78 0.21 -3.48
N PRO A 72 -15.93 -0.41 -3.15
CA PRO A 72 -16.54 -0.26 -1.82
C PRO A 72 -15.62 -0.77 -0.69
N ASP A 73 -14.78 -1.76 -0.99
CA ASP A 73 -13.89 -2.41 -0.02
C ASP A 73 -12.47 -1.83 -0.06
N LEU A 74 -12.27 -0.65 -0.69
CA LEU A 74 -10.95 -0.02 -0.84
C LEU A 74 -10.19 0.13 0.48
N ALA A 75 -10.89 0.54 1.55
CA ALA A 75 -10.27 0.70 2.85
C ALA A 75 -9.87 -0.64 3.49
N GLU A 76 -10.66 -1.70 3.26
CA GLU A 76 -10.36 -3.05 3.74
C GLU A 76 -9.17 -3.61 2.96
N ILE A 77 -9.16 -3.50 1.62
CA ILE A 77 -8.03 -3.90 0.76
C ILE A 77 -6.73 -3.23 1.23
N VAL A 78 -6.74 -1.91 1.44
CA VAL A 78 -5.54 -1.20 1.91
C VAL A 78 -5.10 -1.70 3.29
N SER A 79 -6.04 -1.93 4.21
CA SER A 79 -5.73 -2.42 5.55
C SER A 79 -5.15 -3.83 5.51
N ASP A 80 -5.75 -4.73 4.73
CA ASP A 80 -5.33 -6.13 4.59
C ASP A 80 -3.93 -6.21 3.99
N GLU A 81 -3.65 -5.45 2.92
CA GLU A 81 -2.33 -5.43 2.31
C GLU A 81 -1.26 -4.82 3.25
N VAL A 82 -1.62 -3.82 4.07
CA VAL A 82 -0.72 -3.31 5.13
C VAL A 82 -0.42 -4.41 6.13
N ASP A 83 -1.44 -5.11 6.65
CA ASP A 83 -1.27 -6.16 7.65
C ASP A 83 -0.43 -7.33 7.11
N ILE A 84 -0.66 -7.72 5.84
CA ILE A 84 0.14 -8.76 5.17
C ILE A 84 1.60 -8.31 5.05
N LEU A 85 1.86 -7.09 4.57
CA LEU A 85 3.23 -6.60 4.41
C LEU A 85 3.94 -6.44 5.76
N LEU A 86 3.24 -6.01 6.81
CA LEU A 86 3.79 -5.97 8.16
C LEU A 86 4.12 -7.37 8.70
N GLY A 87 3.28 -8.36 8.41
CA GLY A 87 3.56 -9.76 8.70
C GLY A 87 4.80 -10.26 7.97
N GLU A 88 4.91 -10.00 6.67
CA GLU A 88 6.07 -10.37 5.85
C GLU A 88 7.36 -9.70 6.35
N LEU A 89 7.30 -8.45 6.80
CA LEU A 89 8.43 -7.76 7.42
C LEU A 89 8.86 -8.43 8.73
N ALA A 90 7.91 -8.79 9.58
CA ALA A 90 8.19 -9.48 10.84
C ALA A 90 8.82 -10.86 10.60
N GLU A 91 8.26 -11.66 9.68
CA GLU A 91 8.82 -12.98 9.33
C GLU A 91 10.22 -12.88 8.74
N ASN A 92 10.48 -11.91 7.86
CA ASN A 92 11.82 -11.69 7.31
C ASN A 92 12.82 -11.24 8.39
N SER A 93 12.37 -10.59 9.46
CA SER A 93 13.25 -10.19 10.57
C SER A 93 13.72 -11.35 11.43
N GLU A 94 12.92 -12.41 11.56
CA GLU A 94 13.30 -13.63 12.29
C GLU A 94 14.26 -14.53 11.49
N ALA A 95 14.37 -14.29 10.18
CA ALA A 95 15.22 -15.05 9.27
C ALA A 95 16.69 -14.54 9.20
N ILE A 96 17.03 -13.46 9.92
CA ILE A 96 18.35 -12.80 9.94
C ILE A 96 19.04 -13.01 11.28
#